data_AF-Q5HL24-F1
#
_entry.id   AF-Q5HL24-F1
#
_cell.length_a   1.000
_cell.length_b   1.000
_cell.length_c   1.000
_cell.angle_alpha   90.00
_cell.angle_beta   90.00
_cell.angle_gamma   90.00
#
_symmetry.space_group_name_H-M   'P 1'
#
loop_
_entity.id
_entity.type
_entity.pdbx_description
1 polymer ?
#
loop_
_entity_poly.entity_id
_entity_poly.type
_entity_poly.pdbx_seq_one_letter_code
_entity_poly.pdbx_strand_id
1 'polypeptide(L)' 'MYKDYNVTQLTLPMKTSVFIPVNDISRHVNNIVETILETEFYELRHHRGATSYHSKMILKEL' A
#
# COMPACT_ATOMS: atom_id res chain seq x y z
N MET A 1 -17.48 -29.20 -6.77
CA MET A 1 -16.92 -28.83 -8.09
C MET A 1 -17.44 -27.45 -8.44
N TYR A 2 -16.59 -26.43 -8.37
CA TYR A 2 -16.99 -25.07 -8.73
C TYR A 2 -16.91 -24.94 -10.25
N LYS A 3 -17.99 -25.34 -10.92
CA LYS A 3 -18.23 -25.02 -12.32
C LYS A 3 -18.93 -23.66 -12.30
N ASP A 4 -18.50 -22.73 -13.15
CA ASP A 4 -19.10 -21.39 -13.35
C ASP A 4 -18.38 -20.21 -12.67
N TYR A 5 -17.05 -20.27 -12.51
CA TYR A 5 -16.27 -19.03 -12.42
C TYR A 5 -16.25 -18.36 -13.81
N ASN A 6 -16.88 -17.19 -13.91
CA ASN A 6 -16.81 -16.35 -15.09
C ASN A 6 -15.36 -15.90 -15.33
N VAL A 7 -14.73 -16.42 -16.39
CA VAL A 7 -13.35 -16.15 -16.80
C VAL A 7 -13.20 -14.79 -17.50
N THR A 8 -14.08 -13.83 -17.21
CA THR A 8 -13.82 -12.44 -17.57
C THR A 8 -12.76 -11.91 -16.59
N GLN A 9 -11.53 -12.40 -16.74
CA GLN A 9 -10.36 -11.91 -16.03
C GLN A 9 -10.25 -10.42 -16.37
N LEU A 10 -10.52 -9.58 -15.38
CA LEU A 10 -10.24 -8.16 -15.46
C LEU A 10 -8.73 -8.05 -15.65
N THR A 11 -8.27 -7.91 -16.89
CA THR A 11 -6.84 -7.71 -17.15
C THR A 11 -6.51 -6.32 -16.63
N LEU A 12 -6.02 -6.26 -15.39
CA LEU A 12 -5.55 -5.03 -14.80
C LEU A 12 -4.41 -4.51 -15.69
N PRO A 13 -4.45 -3.23 -16.10
CA PRO A 13 -3.38 -2.66 -16.90
C PRO A 13 -2.04 -2.87 -16.19
N MET A 14 -1.07 -3.51 -16.85
CA MET A 14 0.27 -3.77 -16.28
C MET A 14 1.04 -2.50 -15.87
N LYS A 15 0.57 -1.31 -16.28
CA LYS A 15 1.13 -0.02 -15.90
C LYS A 15 0.08 0.81 -15.18
N THR A 16 -0.14 0.54 -13.90
CA THR A 16 -0.83 1.45 -12.98
C THR A 16 0.19 2.43 -12.38
N SER A 17 0.87 3.21 -13.21
CA SER A 17 1.62 4.36 -12.69
C SER A 17 0.64 5.49 -12.42
N VAL A 18 0.23 5.67 -11.17
CA VAL A 18 -0.53 6.85 -10.75
C VAL A 18 0.48 7.97 -10.55
N PHE A 19 0.42 8.98 -11.42
CA PHE A 19 1.18 10.21 -11.23
C PHE A 19 0.47 11.05 -10.17
N ILE A 20 1.10 11.22 -9.01
CA ILE A 20 0.60 12.12 -7.95
C ILE A 20 1.11 13.54 -8.27
N PRO A 21 0.23 14.50 -8.56
CA PRO A 21 0.63 15.88 -8.83
C PRO A 21 1.44 16.50 -7.68
N VAL A 22 2.28 17.49 -8.02
CA VAL A 22 3.12 18.18 -7.02
C VAL A 22 2.29 18.91 -5.96
N ASN A 23 1.11 19.40 -6.35
CA ASN A 23 0.17 20.11 -5.48
C ASN A 23 -0.85 19.20 -4.78
N ASP A 24 -0.70 17.88 -4.92
CA ASP A 24 -1.64 16.93 -4.34
C ASP A 24 -1.53 16.89 -2.81
N ILE A 25 -2.67 16.79 -2.13
CA ILE A 25 -2.75 16.76 -0.67
C ILE A 25 -2.03 15.54 -0.11
N SER A 26 -2.08 14.38 -0.78
CA SER A 26 -1.39 13.17 -0.34
C SER A 26 0.12 13.35 -0.27
N ARG A 27 0.71 14.13 -1.20
CA ARG A 27 2.13 14.48 -1.16
C ARG A 27 2.46 15.40 0.01
N HIS A 28 1.57 16.35 0.32
CA HIS A 28 1.75 17.22 1.48
C HIS A 28 1.66 16.45 2.80
N VAL A 29 0.66 15.56 2.92
CA VAL A 29 0.51 14.66 4.08
C VAL A 29 1.72 13.76 4.22
N ASN A 30 2.21 13.16 3.12
CA ASN A 30 3.41 12.33 3.14
C ASN A 30 4.62 13.12 3.65
N ASN A 31 4.84 14.34 3.15
CA ASN A 31 5.95 15.18 3.61
C ASN A 31 5.87 15.47 5.12
N ILE A 32 4.68 15.68 5.67
CA ILE A 32 4.50 15.86 7.11
C ILE A 32 4.87 14.57 7.86
N VAL A 33 4.40 13.41 7.39
CA VAL A 33 4.71 12.12 8.02
C VAL A 33 6.22 11.84 8.00
N GLU A 34 6.90 12.12 6.89
CA GLU A 34 8.36 11.93 6.74
C GLU A 34 9.19 12.87 7.64
N THR A 35 8.60 13.94 8.17
CA THR A 35 9.29 14.82 9.14
C THR A 35 9.27 14.28 10.57
N ILE A 36 8.43 13.27 10.85
CA ILE A 36 8.35 12.65 12.16
C ILE A 36 9.56 11.72 12.33
N LEU A 37 10.27 11.87 13.45
CA LEU A 37 11.40 10.99 13.78
C LEU A 37 10.93 9.55 13.95
N GLU A 38 11.66 8.60 13.35
CA GLU A 38 11.37 7.17 13.44
C GLU A 38 11.26 6.67 14.90
N THR A 39 11.98 7.35 15.80
CA THR A 39 12.01 7.03 17.24
C THR A 39 10.66 7.21 17.92
N GLU A 40 9.85 8.17 17.47
CA GLU A 40 8.51 8.44 18.00
C GLU A 40 7.55 7.27 17.69
N PHE A 41 7.84 6.49 16.65
CA PHE A 41 7.05 5.31 16.32
C PHE A 41 7.44 4.07 17.14
N TYR A 42 8.55 4.08 17.89
CA TYR A 42 8.98 2.90 18.64
C TYR A 42 7.96 2.45 19.69
N GLU A 43 7.26 3.38 20.33
CA GLU A 43 6.20 3.05 21.30
C GLU A 43 4.97 2.41 20.63
N LEU A 44 4.71 2.76 19.37
CA LEU A 44 3.60 2.22 18.58
C LEU A 44 3.93 0.86 17.96
N ARG A 45 5.21 0.48 17.90
CA ARG A 45 5.65 -0.82 17.40
C ARG A 45 5.23 -1.91 18.38
N HIS A 46 4.15 -2.59 18.04
CA HIS A 46 3.74 -3.79 18.74
C HIS A 46 4.75 -4.91 18.43
N HIS A 47 5.46 -5.39 19.45
CA HIS A 47 6.36 -6.55 19.35
C HIS A 47 5.63 -7.87 19.08
N ARG A 48 4.28 -7.85 19.08
CA ARG A 48 3.42 -9.04 19.00
C ARG A 48 2.35 -8.96 17.90
N GLY A 49 2.58 -8.17 16.85
CA GLY A 49 1.71 -8.08 15.68
C GLY A 49 2.52 -7.90 14.39
N ALA A 50 2.01 -8.39 13.27
CA ALA A 50 2.61 -8.11 11.97
C ALA A 50 2.55 -6.61 11.69
N THR A 51 3.65 -6.04 11.19
CA THR A 51 3.73 -4.62 10.79
C THR A 51 2.58 -4.30 9.82
N SER A 52 1.70 -3.36 10.15
CA SER A 52 0.47 -3.13 9.39
C SER A 52 0.68 -2.48 8.01
N TYR A 53 1.90 -2.09 7.65
CA TYR A 53 2.20 -1.58 6.31
C TYR A 53 3.62 -1.95 5.91
N HIS A 54 3.78 -3.11 5.26
CA HIS A 54 4.91 -3.33 4.38
C HIS A 54 4.39 -3.28 2.95
N SER A 55 4.74 -2.23 2.22
CA SER A 55 4.35 -2.03 0.82
C SER A 55 4.76 -3.16 -0.13
N LYS A 56 5.58 -4.14 0.31
CA LYS A 56 5.86 -5.38 -0.43
C LYS A 56 4.82 -6.50 -0.26
N MET A 57 3.77 -6.30 0.54
CA MET A 57 2.60 -7.20 0.58
C MET A 57 1.52 -6.84 -0.43
N ILE A 58 1.78 -5.87 -1.33
CA ILE A 58 0.96 -5.70 -2.53
C ILE A 58 1.37 -6.81 -3.51
N LEU A 59 0.47 -7.80 -3.63
CA LEU A 59 0.40 -8.81 -4.68
C LEU A 59 1.40 -9.98 -4.59
N LYS A 60 0.97 -11.04 -3.91
CA LYS A 60 1.27 -12.41 -4.37
C LYS A 60 -0.04 -13.05 -4.82
N GLU A 61 -0.54 -12.60 -5.98
CA GLU A 61 -1.47 -13.41 -6.76
C GLU A 61 -0.62 -14.42 -7.55
N LEU A 62 -0.73 -15.69 -7.17
CA LEU A 62 -0.60 -16.83 -8.08
C LEU A 62 -2.01 -17.28 -8.42
#